data_AF-W0DFN6-F1
#
_entry.id   AF-W0DFN6-F1
#
_cell.length_a   1.000
_cell.length_b   1.000
_cell.length_c   1.000
_cell.angle_alpha   90.00
_cell.angle_beta   90.00
_cell.angle_gamma   90.00
#
_symmetry.space_group_name_H-M   'P 1'
#
loop_
_entity.id
_entity.type
_entity.pdbx_description
1 polymer ?
#
loop_
_entity_poly.entity_id
_entity_poly.type
_entity_poly.pdbx_seq_one_letter_code
_entity_poly.pdbx_strand_id
1 'polypeptide(L)'
;MTLPGWAVGVIELIEEAGQTFDYEHDFGDGWKHRITLVGVEPRIKGQRYPQCLAGARACPPEDCGGVWRYENLVEALLDPKHREHEDLRNWVPKGWGPETFKASDVRFDNPKRRWKLAFGEE
;
A
#
# COMPACT_ATOMS: atom_id res chain seq x y z
N MET A 1 -13.30 10.42 -17.48
CA MET A 1 -12.50 11.65 -17.31
C MET A 1 -11.52 11.39 -16.18
N THR A 2 -10.22 11.47 -16.44
CA THR A 2 -9.20 11.34 -15.38
C THR A 2 -9.05 12.70 -14.70
N LEU A 3 -9.23 12.76 -13.39
CA LEU A 3 -9.07 13.99 -12.61
C LEU A 3 -7.67 14.01 -11.98
N PRO A 4 -7.00 15.17 -11.92
CA PRO A 4 -5.73 15.27 -11.20
C PRO A 4 -5.97 15.08 -9.70
N GLY A 5 -5.40 14.02 -9.13
CA GLY A 5 -5.61 13.64 -7.72
C GLY A 5 -5.13 14.67 -6.69
N TRP A 6 -4.42 15.71 -7.12
CA TRP A 6 -4.03 16.83 -6.27
C TRP A 6 -5.05 17.98 -6.24
N ALA A 7 -6.00 18.01 -7.17
CA ALA A 7 -7.01 19.07 -7.27
C ALA A 7 -8.37 18.66 -6.68
N VAL A 8 -8.59 17.35 -6.48
CA VAL A 8 -9.86 16.80 -6.02
C VAL A 8 -9.64 16.04 -4.72
N GLY A 9 -10.29 16.47 -3.65
CA GLY A 9 -10.27 15.77 -2.39
C GLY A 9 -11.04 14.45 -2.46
N VAL A 10 -10.54 13.40 -1.80
CA VAL A 10 -11.24 12.10 -1.73
C VAL A 10 -12.68 12.26 -1.18
N ILE A 11 -12.87 13.19 -0.24
CA ILE A 11 -14.19 13.47 0.34
C ILE A 11 -15.20 14.05 -0.65
N GLU A 12 -14.75 14.66 -1.75
CA GLU A 12 -15.65 15.17 -2.80
C GLU A 12 -16.23 14.04 -3.66
N LEU A 13 -15.65 12.84 -3.57
CA LEU A 13 -16.03 11.68 -4.37
C LEU A 13 -16.73 10.59 -3.53
N ILE A 14 -16.53 10.61 -2.21
CA ILE A 14 -16.91 9.52 -1.32
C ILE A 14 -17.34 10.08 0.03
N GLU A 15 -18.64 9.98 0.30
CA GLU A 15 -19.28 10.61 1.46
C GLU A 15 -20.03 9.59 2.33
N GLU A 16 -20.43 8.45 1.75
CA GLU A 16 -21.25 7.43 2.38
C GLU A 16 -20.45 6.17 2.72
N ALA A 17 -20.66 5.65 3.94
CA ALA A 17 -20.08 4.39 4.36
C ALA A 17 -20.54 3.24 3.44
N GLY A 18 -19.60 2.38 3.05
CA GLY A 18 -19.81 1.28 2.11
C GLY A 18 -19.43 1.61 0.67
N GLN A 19 -19.25 2.89 0.30
CA GLN A 19 -18.75 3.24 -1.03
C GLN A 19 -17.34 2.68 -1.26
N THR A 20 -17.09 2.19 -2.47
CA THR A 20 -15.82 1.58 -2.86
C THR A 20 -15.26 2.19 -4.14
N PHE A 21 -13.94 2.18 -4.25
CA PHE A 21 -13.23 2.55 -5.47
C PHE A 21 -11.98 1.68 -5.61
N ASP A 22 -11.60 1.43 -6.85
CA ASP A 22 -10.39 0.69 -7.17
C ASP A 22 -9.25 1.69 -7.48
N TYR A 23 -8.11 1.48 -6.84
CA TYR A 23 -6.87 2.21 -7.04
C TYR A 23 -5.86 1.27 -7.68
N GLU A 24 -5.42 1.59 -8.89
CA GLU A 24 -4.36 0.86 -9.57
C GLU A 24 -3.02 1.58 -9.35
N HIS A 25 -2.05 0.85 -8.83
CA HIS A 25 -0.69 1.27 -8.59
C HIS A 25 0.25 0.47 -9.48
N ASP A 26 1.32 1.11 -9.94
CA ASP A 26 2.33 0.50 -10.82
C ASP A 26 1.70 -0.17 -12.05
N PHE A 27 1.58 0.59 -13.15
CA PHE A 27 0.99 0.07 -14.39
C PHE A 27 1.85 -0.99 -15.09
N GLY A 28 3.07 -1.27 -14.60
CA GLY A 28 3.85 -2.43 -15.02
C GLY A 28 3.31 -3.72 -14.38
N ASP A 29 3.31 -3.76 -13.05
CA ASP A 29 2.88 -4.93 -12.27
C ASP A 29 1.37 -5.07 -12.11
N GLY A 30 0.61 -3.98 -12.29
CA GLY A 30 -0.84 -3.95 -12.28
C GLY A 30 -1.46 -4.18 -10.89
N TRP A 31 -0.87 -3.61 -9.84
CA TRP A 31 -1.39 -3.76 -8.47
C TRP A 31 -2.73 -3.04 -8.31
N LYS A 32 -3.77 -3.78 -7.93
CA LYS A 32 -5.12 -3.23 -7.72
C LYS A 32 -5.51 -3.29 -6.27
N HIS A 33 -5.81 -2.13 -5.70
CA HIS A 33 -6.31 -1.98 -4.35
C HIS A 33 -7.77 -1.57 -4.38
N ARG A 34 -8.62 -2.31 -3.66
CA ARG A 34 -9.97 -1.84 -3.35
C ARG A 34 -9.93 -1.01 -2.08
N ILE A 35 -10.43 0.22 -2.16
CA ILE A 35 -10.54 1.11 -1.01
C ILE A 35 -12.04 1.30 -0.71
N THR A 36 -12.39 1.15 0.56
CA THR A 36 -13.77 1.25 1.05
C THR A 36 -13.83 2.31 2.13
N LEU A 37 -14.76 3.26 2.01
CA LEU A 37 -15.08 4.17 3.10
C LEU A 37 -15.91 3.39 4.13
N VAL A 38 -15.35 3.13 5.30
CA VAL A 38 -16.05 2.38 6.37
C VAL A 38 -16.88 3.29 7.29
N GLY A 39 -16.58 4.58 7.33
CA GLY A 39 -17.27 5.56 8.15
C GLY A 39 -16.54 6.90 8.16
N VAL A 40 -17.25 7.94 8.60
CA VAL A 40 -16.73 9.29 8.77
C VAL A 40 -16.94 9.71 10.21
N GLU A 41 -15.85 9.99 10.91
CA GLU A 41 -15.87 10.33 12.33
C GLU A 41 -15.33 11.75 12.56
N PRO A 42 -15.79 12.45 13.61
CA PRO A 42 -15.22 13.73 13.99
C PRO A 42 -13.72 13.61 14.29
N ARG A 43 -12.95 14.60 13.86
CA ARG A 43 -11.51 14.64 14.14
C ARG A 43 -11.26 14.74 15.64
N ILE A 44 -10.41 13.86 16.16
CA ILE A 44 -10.02 13.88 17.57
C ILE A 44 -8.93 14.94 17.79
N LYS A 45 -9.15 15.83 18.76
CA LYS A 45 -8.21 16.90 19.12
C LYS A 45 -6.91 16.31 19.65
N GLY A 46 -5.78 16.78 19.13
CA GLY A 46 -4.44 16.34 19.55
C GLY A 46 -3.92 15.09 18.85
N GLN A 47 -4.77 14.36 18.12
CA GLN A 47 -4.35 13.19 17.35
C GLN A 47 -3.67 13.60 16.03
N ARG A 48 -2.60 12.90 15.68
CA ARG A 48 -1.89 13.06 14.40
C ARG A 48 -2.44 12.08 13.40
N TYR A 49 -2.72 12.58 12.20
CA TYR A 49 -3.23 11.79 11.06
C TYR A 49 -2.29 11.94 9.86
N PRO A 50 -2.28 10.97 8.92
CA PRO A 50 -3.00 9.70 8.94
C PRO A 50 -2.44 8.69 9.96
N GLN A 51 -3.21 7.63 10.25
CA GLN A 51 -2.81 6.53 11.13
C GLN A 51 -3.16 5.19 10.49
N CYS A 52 -2.27 4.21 10.65
CA CYS A 52 -2.56 2.82 10.36
C CYS A 52 -3.05 2.18 11.66
N LEU A 53 -4.34 1.82 11.71
CA LEU A 53 -4.93 1.22 12.91
C LEU A 53 -4.71 -0.29 12.97
N ALA A 54 -4.74 -0.95 11.81
CA ALA A 54 -4.60 -2.39 11.68
C ALA A 54 -4.22 -2.75 10.24
N GLY A 55 -3.91 -4.03 10.05
CA GLY A 55 -3.61 -4.65 8.77
C GLY A 55 -3.15 -6.07 9.00
N ALA A 56 -2.94 -6.81 7.91
CA ALA A 56 -2.47 -8.17 7.94
C ALA A 56 -1.66 -8.45 6.68
N ARG A 57 -0.73 -9.40 6.81
CA ARG A 57 0.18 -9.86 5.74
C ARG A 57 1.14 -8.78 5.26
N ALA A 58 2.30 -9.20 4.76
CA ALA A 58 3.26 -8.26 4.24
C ALA A 58 2.76 -7.63 2.95
N CYS A 59 3.16 -6.37 2.73
CA CYS A 59 3.06 -5.77 1.41
C CYS A 59 3.91 -6.58 0.43
N PRO A 60 3.42 -6.87 -0.79
CA PRO A 60 4.25 -7.39 -1.86
C PRO A 60 5.52 -6.53 -2.02
N PRO A 61 6.70 -7.14 -2.19
CA PRO A 61 7.91 -6.39 -2.52
C PRO A 61 7.70 -5.59 -3.82
N GLU A 62 8.29 -4.40 -3.88
CA GLU A 62 8.32 -3.59 -5.11
C GLU A 62 9.01 -4.39 -6.24
N ASP A 63 8.53 -4.20 -7.47
CA ASP A 63 9.03 -4.87 -8.68
C ASP A 63 9.03 -6.41 -8.61
N CYS A 64 8.12 -7.03 -7.84
CA CYS A 64 8.06 -8.48 -7.75
C CYS A 64 7.38 -9.15 -8.95
N GLY A 65 6.83 -8.37 -9.90
CA GLY A 65 6.26 -8.88 -11.15
C GLY A 65 4.75 -9.14 -11.05
N GLY A 66 4.05 -8.36 -10.23
CA GLY A 66 2.60 -8.42 -10.06
C GLY A 66 2.10 -9.65 -9.30
N VAL A 67 0.76 -9.81 -9.31
CA VAL A 67 0.05 -10.80 -8.49
C VAL A 67 0.56 -12.23 -8.71
N TRP A 68 0.74 -12.64 -9.96
CA TRP A 68 1.14 -14.02 -10.29
C TRP A 68 2.54 -14.37 -9.79
N ARG A 69 3.49 -13.44 -9.92
CA ARG A 69 4.86 -13.67 -9.43
C ARG A 69 4.92 -13.59 -7.92
N TYR A 70 4.10 -12.75 -7.31
CA TYR A 70 3.97 -12.73 -5.86
C TYR A 70 3.43 -14.05 -5.31
N GLU A 71 2.44 -14.67 -5.95
CA GLU A 71 1.96 -16.00 -5.54
C GLU A 71 3.07 -17.05 -5.60
N ASN A 72 3.82 -17.12 -6.71
CA ASN A 72 4.99 -18.00 -6.83
C ASN A 72 6.06 -17.71 -5.77
N LEU A 73 6.29 -16.43 -5.46
CA LEU A 73 7.21 -16.01 -4.41
C LEU A 73 6.78 -16.57 -3.05
N VAL A 74 5.50 -16.45 -2.69
CA VAL A 74 4.98 -16.97 -1.43
C VAL A 74 5.09 -18.48 -1.37
N GLU A 75 4.71 -19.19 -2.43
CA GLU A 75 4.82 -20.65 -2.51
C GLU A 75 6.28 -21.12 -2.36
N ALA A 76 7.20 -20.52 -3.10
CA ALA A 76 8.61 -20.86 -3.06
C ALA A 76 9.23 -20.60 -1.67
N LEU A 77 8.83 -19.53 -0.99
CA LEU A 77 9.34 -19.22 0.35
C LEU A 77 8.77 -20.11 1.45
N LEU A 78 7.61 -20.75 1.22
CA LEU A 78 6.99 -21.69 2.15
C LEU A 78 7.52 -23.12 1.99
N ASP A 79 8.08 -23.48 0.83
CA ASP A 79 8.70 -24.79 0.58
C ASP A 79 10.23 -24.70 0.45
N PRO A 80 11.00 -25.11 1.48
CA PRO A 80 12.46 -25.16 1.42
C PRO A 80 13.03 -26.07 0.32
N LYS A 81 12.24 -26.97 -0.26
CA LYS A 81 12.64 -27.83 -1.38
C LYS A 81 12.30 -27.22 -2.74
N HIS A 82 11.60 -26.09 -2.77
CA HIS A 82 11.29 -25.41 -4.01
C HIS A 82 12.60 -24.99 -4.70
N ARG A 83 12.67 -25.19 -6.02
CA ARG A 83 13.89 -24.94 -6.79
C ARG A 83 14.38 -23.49 -6.69
N GLU A 84 13.45 -22.55 -6.56
CA GLU A 84 13.73 -21.10 -6.45
C GLU A 84 13.81 -20.61 -4.99
N HIS A 85 13.72 -21.50 -3.98
CA HIS A 85 13.63 -21.10 -2.57
C HIS A 85 14.79 -20.20 -2.13
N GLU A 86 16.03 -20.65 -2.34
CA GLU A 86 17.22 -19.91 -1.90
C GLU A 86 17.37 -18.58 -2.64
N ASP A 87 17.17 -18.57 -3.96
CA ASP A 87 17.28 -17.37 -4.79
C ASP A 87 16.27 -16.31 -4.36
N LEU A 88 15.00 -16.69 -4.19
CA LEU A 88 13.94 -15.77 -3.78
C LEU A 88 14.09 -15.33 -2.32
N ARG A 89 14.61 -16.20 -1.44
CA ARG A 89 14.90 -15.84 -0.04
C ARG A 89 16.02 -14.80 0.04
N ASN A 90 17.02 -14.86 -0.85
CA ASN A 90 18.10 -13.88 -0.94
C ASN A 90 17.64 -12.57 -1.58
N TRP A 91 16.63 -12.63 -2.45
CA TRP A 91 16.09 -11.45 -3.12
C TRP A 91 15.17 -10.61 -2.22
N VAL A 92 14.30 -11.23 -1.42
CA VAL A 92 13.39 -10.48 -0.55
C VAL A 92 14.13 -9.73 0.57
N PRO A 93 13.58 -8.60 1.06
CA PRO A 93 14.18 -7.88 2.18
C PRO A 93 14.39 -8.78 3.40
N LYS A 94 15.49 -8.58 4.11
CA LYS A 94 15.80 -9.38 5.30
C LYS A 94 14.69 -9.24 6.35
N GLY A 95 14.17 -10.38 6.81
CA GLY A 95 13.09 -10.43 7.80
C GLY A 95 11.69 -10.28 7.20
N TRP A 96 11.58 -10.08 5.89
CA TRP A 96 10.30 -10.14 5.19
C TRP A 96 9.75 -11.59 5.22
N GLY A 97 8.46 -11.70 5.48
CA GLY A 97 7.71 -12.93 5.29
C GLY A 97 6.26 -12.61 4.91
N PRO A 98 5.56 -13.47 4.19
CA PRO A 98 4.23 -13.17 3.65
C PRO A 98 3.20 -12.81 4.74
N GLU A 99 3.39 -13.29 5.96
CA GLU A 99 2.49 -13.06 7.09
C GLU A 99 2.96 -11.95 8.04
N THR A 100 4.04 -11.23 7.72
CA THR A 100 4.63 -10.22 8.60
C THR A 100 4.00 -8.85 8.37
N PHE A 101 3.20 -8.38 9.34
CA PHE A 101 2.68 -7.01 9.36
C PHE A 101 2.60 -6.46 10.78
N LYS A 102 2.98 -5.19 10.94
CA LYS A 102 2.77 -4.42 12.18
C LYS A 102 2.35 -3.00 11.83
N ALA A 103 1.15 -2.61 12.28
CA ALA A 103 0.64 -1.25 12.07
C ALA A 103 1.57 -0.18 12.65
N SER A 104 2.27 -0.49 13.76
CA SER A 104 3.26 0.38 14.40
C SER A 104 4.49 0.68 13.55
N ASP A 105 4.74 -0.10 12.49
CA ASP A 105 5.92 0.06 11.63
C ASP A 105 5.61 0.97 10.43
N VAL A 106 4.33 1.24 10.16
CA VAL A 106 3.90 2.15 9.09
C VAL A 106 4.36 3.58 9.38
N ARG A 107 4.95 4.22 8.38
CA ARG A 107 5.38 5.62 8.44
C ARG A 107 4.69 6.37 7.31
N PHE A 108 4.05 7.47 7.65
CA PHE A 108 3.39 8.33 6.68
C PHE A 108 4.25 9.56 6.41
N ASP A 109 4.48 9.83 5.14
CA ASP A 109 5.18 11.04 4.72
C ASP A 109 4.37 12.30 5.00
N ASN A 110 5.09 13.39 5.27
CA ASN A 110 4.48 14.70 5.38
C ASN A 110 3.94 15.15 4.01
N PRO A 111 2.61 15.33 3.84
CA PRO A 111 2.02 15.66 2.56
C PRO A 111 2.47 17.03 2.03
N LYS A 112 2.71 18.01 2.90
CA LYS A 112 3.23 19.33 2.49
C LYS A 112 4.66 19.23 1.95
N ARG A 113 5.47 18.37 2.55
CA ARG A 113 6.85 18.12 2.08
C ARG A 113 6.84 17.43 0.73
N ARG A 114 6.00 16.40 0.54
CA ARG A 114 5.82 15.74 -0.77
C ARG A 114 5.33 16.72 -1.82
N TRP A 115 4.36 17.58 -1.48
CA TRP A 115 3.88 18.62 -2.39
C TRP A 115 5.00 19.55 -2.85
N LYS A 116 5.79 20.09 -1.91
CA LYS A 116 6.91 20.98 -2.25
C LYS A 116 7.93 20.28 -3.14
N LEU A 117 8.25 19.01 -2.88
CA LEU A 117 9.18 18.24 -3.71
C LEU A 117 8.66 18.03 -5.14
N ALA A 118 7.36 17.75 -5.29
CA ALA A 118 6.77 17.42 -6.58
C ALA A 118 6.42 18.65 -7.44
N PHE A 119 6.05 19.78 -6.82
CA PHE A 119 5.46 20.93 -7.50
C PHE A 119 6.02 22.30 -7.06
N GLY A 120 7.02 22.35 -6.19
CA GLY A 120 7.65 23.61 -5.80
C GLY A 120 8.75 24.01 -6.79
N GLU A 121 8.64 25.22 -7.35
CA GLU A 121 9.82 26.01 -7.77
C GLU A 121 10.60 26.46 -6.50
N GLU A 122 11.91 26.71 -6.64
CA GLU A 122 12.89 26.97 -5.56
C GLU A 122 12.39 27.86 -4.39
#